data_AF-A0A7D5S2H7-F1
#
_entry.id   AF-A0A7D5S2H7-F1
#
_cell.length_a   1.000
_cell.length_b   1.000
_cell.length_c   1.000
_cell.angle_alpha   90.00
_cell.angle_beta   90.00
_cell.angle_gamma   90.00
#
_symmetry.space_group_name_H-M   'P 1'
#
loop_
_entity.id
_entity.type
_entity.pdbx_description
1 polymer ?
#
loop_
_entity_poly.entity_id
_entity_poly.type
_entity_poly.pdbx_seq_one_letter_code
_entity_poly.pdbx_strand_id
1 'polypeptide(L)'
;MNVNLTAVNRLVMHRIINQTNGGKINVFNSRGFHLQSDSLKVDSLNIMWYRGGEYAYFYENQIQGHVTLADSTSYGGGYNSVIRNSTITGNTNFKIYGSNAFLNHIPQPIPTMETC
;
A
#
# COMPACT_ATOMS: atom_id res chain seq x y z
N MET A 1 -0.24 -14.49 -10.24
CA MET A 1 -1.53 -13.76 -10.29
C MET A 1 -1.41 -12.55 -11.22
N ASN A 2 -2.42 -12.19 -12.02
CA ASN A 2 -2.41 -10.98 -12.86
C ASN A 2 -3.59 -10.07 -12.54
N VAL A 3 -3.31 -8.83 -12.16
CA VAL A 3 -4.30 -7.78 -11.87
C VAL A 3 -3.88 -6.52 -12.60
N ASN A 4 -4.77 -5.91 -13.38
CA ASN A 4 -4.50 -4.64 -14.06
C ASN A 4 -5.71 -3.73 -13.90
N LEU A 5 -5.56 -2.69 -13.08
CA LEU A 5 -6.62 -1.74 -12.75
C LEU A 5 -6.16 -0.31 -13.05
N THR A 6 -7.07 0.52 -13.53
CA THR A 6 -6.83 1.95 -13.76
C THR A 6 -8.03 2.76 -13.29
N ALA A 7 -7.78 3.92 -12.68
CA ALA A 7 -8.80 4.88 -12.24
C ALA A 7 -9.87 4.30 -11.29
N VAL A 8 -9.48 3.38 -10.40
CA VAL A 8 -10.37 2.82 -9.37
C VAL A 8 -10.45 3.74 -8.15
N ASN A 9 -11.58 3.77 -7.43
CA ASN A 9 -11.66 4.57 -6.21
C ASN A 9 -10.64 4.08 -5.17
N ARG A 10 -10.74 2.82 -4.75
CA ARG A 10 -9.80 2.21 -3.81
C ARG A 10 -9.55 0.75 -4.19
N LEU A 11 -8.28 0.34 -4.22
CA LEU A 11 -7.93 -1.08 -4.26
C LEU A 11 -8.05 -1.64 -2.83
N VAL A 12 -8.75 -2.75 -2.65
CA VAL A 12 -8.77 -3.47 -1.36
C VAL A 12 -8.42 -4.93 -1.62
N MET A 13 -7.40 -5.43 -0.93
CA MET A 13 -7.02 -6.83 -0.91
C MET A 13 -6.76 -7.21 0.53
N HIS A 14 -7.49 -8.21 1.03
CA HIS A 14 -7.32 -8.69 2.40
C HIS A 14 -7.21 -10.21 2.39
N ARG A 15 -6.18 -10.74 3.05
CA ARG A 15 -5.96 -12.19 3.25
C ARG A 15 -5.86 -12.98 1.94
N ILE A 16 -5.37 -12.35 0.89
CA ILE A 16 -5.16 -13.00 -0.40
C ILE A 16 -3.85 -13.79 -0.36
N ILE A 17 -3.91 -15.05 -0.79
CA ILE A 17 -2.75 -15.94 -0.84
C ILE A 17 -2.48 -16.33 -2.29
N ASN A 18 -1.29 -16.00 -2.80
CA ASN A 18 -0.79 -16.46 -4.10
C ASN A 18 0.57 -17.13 -3.91
N GLN A 19 0.62 -18.46 -3.96
CA GLN A 19 1.85 -19.24 -3.74
C GLN A 19 2.59 -19.61 -5.02
N THR A 20 2.02 -19.32 -6.19
CA THR A 20 2.64 -19.55 -7.49
C THR A 20 3.43 -18.31 -7.90
N ASN A 21 4.71 -18.47 -8.20
CA ASN A 21 5.55 -17.39 -8.73
C ASN A 21 5.00 -16.87 -10.06
N GLY A 22 5.27 -15.60 -10.34
CA GLY A 22 4.91 -14.98 -11.60
C GLY A 22 3.67 -14.09 -11.55
N GLY A 23 3.54 -13.29 -12.60
CA GLY A 23 2.41 -12.40 -12.82
C GLY A 23 2.56 -11.07 -12.11
N LYS A 24 1.73 -10.10 -12.51
CA LYS A 24 1.88 -8.70 -12.14
C LYS A 24 0.59 -8.14 -11.58
N ILE A 25 0.71 -7.36 -10.52
CA ILE A 25 -0.37 -6.52 -9.99
C ILE A 25 -0.02 -5.09 -10.35
N ASN A 26 -0.80 -4.47 -11.22
CA ASN A 26 -0.62 -3.09 -11.62
C ASN A 26 -1.91 -2.31 -11.33
N VAL A 27 -1.79 -1.27 -10.51
CA VAL A 27 -2.88 -0.35 -10.21
C VAL A 27 -2.40 1.07 -10.45
N PHE A 28 -3.11 1.77 -11.32
CA PHE A 28 -2.79 3.14 -11.71
C PHE A 28 -3.94 4.09 -11.37
N ASN A 29 -3.59 5.31 -10.97
CA ASN A 29 -4.54 6.40 -10.74
C ASN A 29 -5.67 6.05 -9.74
N SER A 30 -5.39 5.25 -8.70
CA SER A 30 -6.36 5.05 -7.63
C SER A 30 -6.45 6.27 -6.70
N ARG A 31 -7.52 6.41 -5.89
CA ARG A 31 -7.55 7.40 -4.78
C ARG A 31 -6.95 6.87 -3.48
N GLY A 32 -6.62 5.59 -3.43
CA GLY A 32 -6.01 4.93 -2.29
C GLY A 32 -5.87 3.42 -2.52
N PHE A 33 -5.36 2.73 -1.50
CA PHE A 33 -5.24 1.28 -1.50
C PHE A 33 -5.25 0.75 -0.07
N HIS A 34 -5.68 -0.50 0.12
CA HIS A 34 -5.65 -1.18 1.40
C HIS A 34 -5.29 -2.64 1.16
N LEU A 35 -4.02 -2.97 1.39
CA LEU A 35 -3.49 -4.32 1.34
C LEU A 35 -3.23 -4.77 2.77
N GLN A 36 -3.85 -5.86 3.20
CA GLN A 36 -3.75 -6.32 4.57
C GLN A 36 -3.71 -7.84 4.72
N SER A 37 -2.70 -8.31 5.45
CA SER A 37 -2.52 -9.73 5.77
C SER A 37 -2.43 -10.62 4.52
N ASP A 38 -1.92 -10.08 3.41
CA ASP A 38 -1.77 -10.79 2.14
C ASP A 38 -0.42 -11.53 2.07
N SER A 39 -0.38 -12.70 1.42
CA SER A 39 0.84 -13.47 1.18
C SER A 39 0.99 -13.76 -0.31
N LEU A 40 1.81 -12.99 -1.02
CA LEU A 40 1.85 -12.98 -2.48
C LEU A 40 3.26 -13.26 -3.02
N LYS A 41 3.38 -14.24 -3.92
CA LYS A 41 4.53 -14.40 -4.81
C LYS A 41 4.20 -13.84 -6.19
N VAL A 42 4.80 -12.72 -6.59
CA VAL A 42 4.52 -12.03 -7.86
C VAL A 42 5.81 -11.51 -8.47
N ASP A 43 5.82 -11.24 -9.78
CA ASP A 43 6.97 -10.59 -10.40
C ASP A 43 7.03 -9.12 -9.94
N SER A 44 5.88 -8.43 -9.96
CA SER A 44 5.78 -7.05 -9.50
C SER A 44 4.41 -6.70 -8.92
N LEU A 45 4.42 -5.86 -7.89
CA LEU A 45 3.27 -5.14 -7.34
C LEU A 45 3.51 -3.64 -7.49
N ASN A 46 2.80 -3.03 -8.41
CA ASN A 46 2.93 -1.61 -8.75
C ASN A 46 1.62 -0.90 -8.42
N ILE A 47 1.65 0.02 -7.47
CA ILE A 47 0.56 0.97 -7.20
C ILE A 47 1.11 2.36 -7.45
N MET A 48 0.77 2.92 -8.61
CA MET A 48 1.38 4.15 -9.10
C MET A 48 0.34 5.23 -9.36
N TRP A 49 0.75 6.48 -9.14
CA TRP A 49 -0.08 7.66 -9.34
C TRP A 49 -1.33 7.66 -8.46
N TYR A 50 -1.27 7.02 -7.29
CA TYR A 50 -2.40 7.09 -6.38
C TYR A 50 -2.53 8.52 -5.84
N ARG A 51 -3.77 8.99 -5.69
CA ARG A 51 -4.11 10.36 -5.31
C ARG A 51 -4.63 10.36 -3.88
N GLY A 52 -4.81 11.54 -3.30
CA GLY A 52 -5.45 11.68 -1.99
C GLY A 52 -6.97 11.45 -2.05
N GLY A 53 -7.59 11.42 -0.87
CA GLY A 53 -9.04 11.25 -0.70
C GLY A 53 -9.46 9.91 -0.11
N GLU A 54 -8.58 8.91 -0.09
CA GLU A 54 -8.75 7.64 0.62
C GLU A 54 -7.46 7.28 1.38
N TYR A 55 -7.54 6.28 2.25
CA TYR A 55 -6.37 5.74 2.93
C TYR A 55 -5.50 4.90 1.98
N ALA A 56 -4.18 4.94 2.24
CA ALA A 56 -3.16 4.16 1.56
C ALA A 56 -2.44 3.27 2.59
N TYR A 57 -2.95 2.07 2.79
CA TYR A 57 -2.54 1.14 3.84
C TYR A 57 -1.89 -0.11 3.25
N PHE A 58 -0.70 -0.44 3.79
CA PHE A 58 0.05 -1.64 3.46
C PHE A 58 0.48 -2.33 4.76
N TYR A 59 -0.34 -3.27 5.23
CA TYR A 59 -0.25 -3.85 6.56
C TYR A 59 -0.05 -5.35 6.55
N GLU A 60 0.89 -5.85 7.35
CA GLU A 60 1.00 -7.30 7.64
C GLU A 60 1.15 -8.18 6.39
N ASN A 61 1.70 -7.63 5.32
CA ASN A 61 1.83 -8.34 4.05
C ASN A 61 3.17 -9.07 3.96
N GLN A 62 3.17 -10.24 3.33
CA GLN A 62 4.36 -10.97 2.92
C GLN A 62 4.42 -11.00 1.39
N ILE A 63 5.28 -10.15 0.81
CA ILE A 63 5.41 -10.05 -0.65
C ILE A 63 6.78 -10.59 -1.08
N GLN A 64 6.77 -11.63 -1.91
CA GLN A 64 7.94 -12.06 -2.66
C GLN A 64 7.79 -11.54 -4.09
N GLY A 65 8.51 -10.47 -4.42
CA GLY A 65 8.37 -9.74 -5.67
C GLY A 65 8.87 -8.31 -5.58
N HIS A 66 8.92 -7.62 -6.72
CA HIS A 66 9.28 -6.20 -6.75
C HIS A 66 8.09 -5.32 -6.37
N VAL A 67 8.27 -4.34 -5.48
CA VAL A 67 7.20 -3.45 -5.04
C VAL A 67 7.51 -2.01 -5.43
N THR A 68 6.56 -1.35 -6.10
CA THR A 68 6.59 0.09 -6.34
C THR A 68 5.33 0.75 -5.81
N LEU A 69 5.48 1.71 -4.91
CA LEU A 69 4.40 2.57 -4.44
C LEU A 69 4.76 4.02 -4.76
N ALA A 70 3.93 4.71 -5.52
CA ALA A 70 4.16 6.11 -5.87
C ALA A 70 2.86 6.91 -5.91
N ASP A 71 2.80 8.03 -5.19
CA ASP A 71 1.67 8.95 -5.29
C ASP A 71 1.68 9.69 -6.64
N SER A 72 0.69 10.53 -6.89
CA SER A 72 0.65 11.41 -8.06
C SER A 72 1.30 12.75 -7.76
N THR A 73 1.86 13.41 -8.78
CA THR A 73 2.20 14.84 -8.71
C THR A 73 1.00 15.72 -8.35
N SER A 74 -0.23 15.24 -8.62
CA SER A 74 -1.50 15.89 -8.25
C SER A 74 -1.98 15.55 -6.83
N TYR A 75 -1.20 14.82 -6.04
CA TYR A 75 -1.52 14.56 -4.63
C TYR A 75 -1.34 15.86 -3.85
N GLY A 76 -2.41 16.64 -3.71
CA GLY A 76 -2.41 17.96 -3.06
C GLY A 76 -2.99 17.99 -1.63
N GLY A 77 -3.46 16.86 -1.12
CA GLY A 77 -4.03 16.74 0.23
C GLY A 77 -4.69 15.37 0.45
N GLY A 78 -4.65 14.86 1.68
CA GLY A 78 -5.16 13.53 2.02
C GLY A 78 -4.49 12.93 3.26
N TYR A 79 -4.72 11.65 3.51
CA TYR A 79 -4.08 10.91 4.59
C TYR A 79 -2.73 10.37 4.14
N ASN A 80 -1.75 10.40 5.05
CA ASN A 80 -0.45 9.78 4.83
C ASN A 80 -0.59 8.30 4.47
N SER A 81 0.29 7.84 3.58
CA SER A 81 0.48 6.42 3.32
C SER A 81 1.12 5.75 4.52
N VAL A 82 0.63 4.57 4.89
CA VAL A 82 1.13 3.84 6.04
C VAL A 82 1.59 2.45 5.62
N ILE A 83 2.84 2.14 5.95
CA ILE A 83 3.45 0.85 5.70
C ILE A 83 3.86 0.27 7.04
N ARG A 84 3.32 -0.90 7.40
CA ARG A 84 3.50 -1.48 8.74
C ARG A 84 3.58 -3.00 8.68
N ASN A 85 4.45 -3.58 9.52
CA ASN A 85 4.54 -5.01 9.80
C ASN A 85 4.59 -5.90 8.55
N SER A 86 5.11 -5.38 7.43
CA SER A 86 5.13 -6.09 6.17
C SER A 86 6.56 -6.47 5.80
N THR A 87 6.71 -7.66 5.24
CA THR A 87 7.97 -8.19 4.72
C THR A 87 7.91 -8.19 3.21
N ILE A 88 8.88 -7.53 2.58
CA ILE A 88 9.04 -7.52 1.13
C ILE A 88 10.39 -8.15 0.78
N THR A 89 10.36 -9.22 0.00
CA THR A 89 11.54 -9.89 -0.55
C THR A 89 11.64 -9.57 -2.04
N GLY A 90 12.41 -8.53 -2.36
CA GLY A 90 12.62 -8.02 -3.71
C GLY A 90 12.92 -6.52 -3.69
N ASN A 91 13.25 -5.95 -4.86
CA ASN A 91 13.47 -4.51 -4.97
C ASN A 91 12.22 -3.72 -4.58
N THR A 92 12.39 -2.75 -3.69
CA THR A 92 11.32 -1.88 -3.20
C THR A 92 11.61 -0.44 -3.60
N ASN A 93 10.62 0.24 -4.17
CA ASN A 93 10.73 1.64 -4.56
C ASN A 93 9.49 2.42 -4.09
N PHE A 94 9.67 3.25 -3.08
CA PHE A 94 8.65 4.17 -2.58
C PHE A 94 9.00 5.58 -3.03
N LYS A 95 8.08 6.21 -3.76
CA LYS A 95 8.28 7.56 -4.31
C LYS A 95 7.18 8.49 -3.85
N ILE A 96 7.60 9.72 -3.54
CA ILE A 96 6.71 10.85 -3.31
C ILE A 96 6.99 11.86 -4.43
N TYR A 97 5.99 12.10 -5.25
CA TYR A 97 5.95 13.08 -6.33
C TYR A 97 5.08 14.28 -5.96
N GLY A 98 4.04 14.08 -5.16
CA GLY A 98 3.16 15.14 -4.65
C GLY A 98 3.49 15.52 -3.21
N SER A 99 2.46 15.72 -2.40
CA SER A 99 2.55 16.13 -1.00
C SER A 99 2.32 15.01 0.02
N ASN A 100 2.20 13.76 -0.42
CA ASN A 100 2.00 12.63 0.50
C ASN A 100 3.24 12.37 1.37
N ALA A 101 3.07 11.64 2.47
CA ALA A 101 4.16 11.10 3.28
C ALA A 101 3.98 9.60 3.55
N PHE A 102 5.08 8.87 3.68
CA PHE A 102 5.07 7.49 4.17
C PHE A 102 5.39 7.49 5.66
N LEU A 103 4.43 7.03 6.47
CA LEU A 103 4.60 6.86 7.90
C LEU A 103 4.78 5.39 8.25
N ASN A 104 5.73 5.13 9.15
CA ASN A 104 5.68 3.93 9.97
C ASN A 104 4.65 4.17 11.07
N HIS A 105 3.57 3.39 11.11
CA HIS A 105 2.61 3.52 12.20
C HIS A 105 3.19 2.90 13.46
N ILE A 106 3.76 3.75 14.32
CA ILE A 106 3.99 3.45 15.73
C ILE A 106 2.61 3.49 16.40
N PRO A 107 2.14 2.41 17.04
CA PRO A 107 0.86 2.43 17.75
C PRO A 107 0.89 3.59 18.76
N GLN A 108 -0.09 4.48 18.66
CA GLN A 108 -0.24 5.55 19.63
C GLN A 108 -0.55 4.90 21.00
N PRO A 109 0.06 5.38 22.10
CA PRO A 109 -0.28 4.89 23.43
C PRO A 109 -1.80 4.99 23.65
N ILE A 110 -2.40 3.92 24.19
CA ILE A 110 -3.80 3.98 24.63
C ILE A 110 -3.86 5.07 25.72
N PRO A 111 -4.70 6.10 25.60
CA PRO A 111 -4.87 7.07 26.67
C PRO A 111 -5.34 6.31 27.91
N THR A 112 -4.49 6.24 28.93
CA THR A 112 -4.92 5.80 30.26
C THR A 112 -5.88 6.87 30.75
N MET A 113 -7.16 6.53 30.89
CA MET A 113 -8.10 7.42 31.56
C MET A 113 -7.65 7.54 33.01
N GLU A 114 -7.04 8.67 33.37
CA GLU A 114 -6.85 9.03 34.76
C GLU A 114 -8.24 9.28 35.34
N THR A 115 -8.73 8.32 36.13
CA THR A 115 -9.88 8.53 36.99
C THR A 115 -9.42 9.35 38.18
N CYS A 116 -9.82 10.63 38.24
CA CYS A 116 -9.87 11.41 39.48
C CYS A 116 -11.02 10.93 40.36
#